data_AF-A0A2S2P939-F1
#
_entry.id   AF-A0A2S2P939-F1
#
_cell.length_a   1.000
_cell.length_b   1.000
_cell.length_c   1.000
_cell.angle_alpha   90.00
_cell.angle_beta   90.00
_cell.angle_gamma   90.00
#
_symmetry.space_group_name_H-M   'P 1'
#
loop_
_entity.id
_entity.type
_entity.pdbx_description
1 polymer ?
#
loop_
_entity_poly.entity_id
_entity_poly.type
_entity_poly.pdbx_seq_one_letter_code
_entity_poly.pdbx_strand_id
1 'polypeptide(L)'
;SCFMCCQASSTIDYCFKFINNHKNNKSVVNIPPVNTQSTLTGYYQNCRGLRTKLSTLKSNVASNNFVFIILTETWLNPDIYDPELGFDNYIIYRCDRNNLTSSCSRGGGVLIAIHIDFPSERIPISCNNIEHLFISFSINNESFIVGGVYFPPSSPDISYANYTSTVEDLVNSFVNANFILCGDFNLPNIYWSNDSQGLVYSKISRPGPYVQCVPETFAFLNFFQVNNV
;
A
#
# COMPACT_ATOMS: atom_id res chain seq x y z
N SER A 1 5.51 -10.76 -4.86
CA SER A 1 5.22 -10.79 -3.41
C SER A 1 4.51 -9.54 -2.94
N CYS A 2 4.73 -8.39 -3.58
CA CYS A 2 3.85 -7.23 -3.36
C CYS A 2 2.41 -7.59 -3.67
N PHE A 3 1.53 -7.21 -2.76
CA PHE A 3 0.09 -7.36 -2.87
C PHE A 3 -0.55 -5.97 -2.73
N MET A 4 -1.51 -5.70 -3.59
CA MET A 4 -2.29 -4.46 -3.58
C MET A 4 -3.76 -4.82 -3.72
N CYS A 5 -4.58 -4.29 -2.82
CA CYS A 5 -6.01 -4.45 -2.87
C CYS A 5 -6.76 -3.15 -2.57
N CYS A 6 -8.00 -3.07 -3.02
CA CYS A 6 -8.96 -2.04 -2.63
C CYS A 6 -10.30 -2.67 -2.28
N GLN A 7 -11.09 -2.03 -1.43
CA GLN A 7 -12.43 -2.52 -1.11
C GLN A 7 -13.34 -2.36 -2.34
N ALA A 8 -14.26 -3.31 -2.54
CA ALA A 8 -15.27 -3.23 -3.59
C ALA A 8 -16.07 -1.93 -3.46
N SER A 9 -15.79 -0.99 -4.35
CA SER A 9 -16.51 0.26 -4.45
C SER A 9 -16.42 0.71 -5.88
N SER A 10 -17.58 0.90 -6.52
CA SER A 10 -17.64 1.43 -7.88
C SER A 10 -16.81 2.70 -8.02
N THR A 11 -16.76 3.51 -6.96
CA THR A 11 -16.00 4.76 -6.91
C THR A 11 -14.51 4.54 -7.16
N ILE A 12 -13.87 3.55 -6.52
CA ILE A 12 -12.40 3.40 -6.59
C ILE A 12 -11.96 3.07 -8.01
N ASP A 13 -12.63 2.12 -8.66
CA ASP A 13 -12.29 1.65 -10.01
C ASP A 13 -12.53 2.73 -11.08
N TYR A 14 -13.54 3.59 -10.91
CA TYR A 14 -13.78 4.72 -11.81
C TYR A 14 -12.80 5.88 -11.58
N CYS A 15 -12.37 6.09 -10.33
CA CYS A 15 -11.55 7.24 -9.98
C CYS A 15 -10.06 7.00 -10.22
N PHE A 16 -9.53 5.81 -9.93
CA PHE A 16 -8.10 5.59 -9.84
C PHE A 16 -7.52 4.63 -10.88
N LYS A 17 -6.46 5.09 -11.55
CA LYS A 17 -5.50 4.23 -12.25
C LYS A 17 -4.27 4.00 -11.37
N PHE A 18 -3.97 2.74 -11.11
CA PHE A 18 -2.83 2.34 -10.29
C PHE A 18 -1.60 2.00 -11.15
N ILE A 19 -0.45 2.52 -10.76
CA ILE A 19 0.83 2.22 -11.41
C ILE A 19 1.72 1.46 -10.41
N ASN A 20 2.07 0.22 -10.77
CA ASN A 20 2.99 -0.62 -10.00
C ASN A 20 4.29 -0.85 -10.78
N ASN A 21 5.42 -0.44 -10.20
CA ASN A 21 6.75 -0.53 -10.85
C ASN A 21 7.63 -1.60 -10.17
N HIS A 22 7.23 -2.87 -10.27
CA HIS A 22 8.12 -4.00 -9.96
C HIS A 22 8.98 -4.31 -11.20
N LYS A 23 10.28 -3.97 -11.17
CA LYS A 23 11.31 -4.29 -12.20
C LYS A 23 10.81 -4.21 -13.66
N ASN A 24 11.00 -3.06 -14.31
CA ASN A 24 10.97 -2.86 -15.79
C ASN A 24 9.80 -3.41 -16.62
N ASN A 25 8.76 -4.00 -16.06
CA ASN A 25 7.58 -4.38 -16.82
C ASN A 25 6.47 -3.36 -16.60
N LYS A 26 6.26 -2.53 -17.64
CA LYS A 26 5.10 -1.66 -17.77
C LYS A 26 3.85 -2.53 -17.93
N SER A 27 3.26 -2.95 -16.82
CA SER A 27 1.92 -3.56 -16.83
C SER A 27 0.91 -2.43 -16.68
N VAL A 28 0.48 -1.84 -17.80
CA VAL A 28 -0.70 -0.97 -17.81
C VAL A 28 -1.91 -1.89 -17.76
N VAL A 29 -2.68 -1.85 -16.68
CA VAL A 29 -4.01 -2.48 -16.67
C VAL A 29 -4.87 -1.73 -17.67
N ASN A 30 -5.35 -2.42 -18.70
CA ASN A 30 -6.28 -1.85 -19.69
C ASN A 30 -7.65 -1.70 -19.03
N ILE A 31 -7.97 -0.47 -18.64
CA ILE A 31 -9.32 -0.07 -18.24
C ILE A 31 -10.09 0.26 -19.53
N PRO A 32 -11.37 -0.16 -19.68
CA PRO A 32 -12.20 0.24 -20.82
C PRO A 32 -12.26 1.77 -20.98
N PRO A 33 -12.54 2.29 -22.18
CA PRO A 33 -12.45 3.73 -22.45
C PRO A 33 -13.56 4.46 -21.69
N VAL A 34 -13.19 5.17 -20.62
CA VAL A 34 -14.10 6.06 -19.90
C VAL A 34 -13.93 7.48 -20.42
N ASN A 35 -15.06 8.09 -20.79
CA ASN A 35 -15.18 9.46 -21.29
C ASN A 35 -14.50 10.48 -20.35
N THR A 36 -13.50 11.20 -20.88
CA THR A 36 -13.07 12.59 -20.56
C THR A 36 -13.21 13.16 -19.13
N GLN A 37 -13.13 12.36 -18.08
CA GLN A 37 -12.74 12.80 -16.73
C GLN A 37 -11.25 12.52 -16.53
N SER A 38 -10.50 13.51 -16.03
CA SER A 38 -9.10 13.33 -15.62
C SER A 38 -9.01 12.17 -14.63
N THR A 39 -8.40 11.07 -15.04
CA THR A 39 -8.23 9.88 -14.21
C THR A 39 -7.27 10.22 -13.06
N LEU A 40 -7.70 10.02 -11.82
CA LEU A 40 -6.81 10.14 -10.68
C LEU A 40 -5.84 8.97 -10.70
N THR A 41 -4.62 9.16 -10.20
CA THR A 41 -3.61 8.11 -10.25
C THR A 41 -2.94 7.90 -8.91
N GLY A 42 -2.77 6.63 -8.54
CA GLY A 42 -2.02 6.20 -7.37
C GLY A 42 -0.75 5.46 -7.79
N TYR A 43 0.33 5.63 -7.03
CA TYR A 43 1.61 4.98 -7.31
C TYR A 43 2.05 4.07 -6.17
N TYR A 44 2.52 2.88 -6.50
CA TYR A 44 3.19 1.99 -5.57
C TYR A 44 4.55 1.53 -6.09
N GLN A 45 5.53 1.47 -5.19
CA GLN A 45 6.82 0.83 -5.46
C GLN A 45 7.45 0.23 -4.20
N ASN A 46 7.88 -1.03 -4.27
CA ASN A 46 8.92 -1.53 -3.38
C ASN A 46 10.29 -1.00 -3.85
N CYS A 47 10.88 -0.09 -3.08
CA CYS A 47 12.09 0.65 -3.43
C CYS A 47 13.36 -0.17 -3.26
N ARG A 48 13.47 -1.07 -2.27
CA ARG A 48 14.74 -1.72 -1.88
C ARG A 48 15.90 -0.73 -1.71
N GLY A 49 15.63 0.34 -0.99
CA GLY A 49 16.51 1.50 -0.84
C GLY A 49 16.09 2.66 -1.74
N LEU A 50 15.49 3.68 -1.13
CA LEU A 50 14.99 4.87 -1.82
C LEU A 50 16.11 5.82 -2.26
N ARG A 51 17.15 6.00 -1.44
CA ARG A 51 18.20 7.02 -1.63
C ARG A 51 18.89 6.95 -2.99
N THR A 52 19.18 5.75 -3.48
CA THR A 52 19.85 5.55 -4.77
C THR A 52 18.92 5.77 -5.98
N LYS A 53 17.61 5.95 -5.74
CA LYS A 53 16.55 6.04 -6.76
C LYS A 53 15.81 7.38 -6.73
N LEU A 54 16.19 8.30 -5.84
CA LEU A 54 15.51 9.58 -5.64
C LEU A 54 15.40 10.39 -6.93
N SER A 55 16.45 10.46 -7.75
CA SER A 55 16.42 11.22 -9.01
C SER A 55 15.34 10.70 -9.97
N THR A 56 15.31 9.39 -10.21
CA THR A 56 14.31 8.74 -11.07
C THR A 56 12.90 8.88 -10.49
N LEU A 57 12.74 8.73 -9.18
CA LEU A 57 11.44 8.88 -8.53
C LEU A 57 10.92 10.31 -8.65
N LYS A 58 11.76 11.32 -8.38
CA LYS A 58 11.41 12.74 -8.53
C LYS A 58 10.91 13.05 -9.95
N SER A 59 11.62 12.59 -10.98
CA SER A 59 11.19 12.78 -12.37
C SER A 59 9.84 12.13 -12.66
N ASN A 60 9.59 10.92 -12.15
CA ASN A 60 8.32 10.22 -12.35
C ASN A 60 7.16 10.91 -11.62
N VAL A 61 7.38 11.32 -10.37
CA VAL A 61 6.37 12.01 -9.54
C VAL A 61 5.99 13.36 -10.15
N ALA A 62 6.98 14.16 -10.54
CA ALA A 62 6.75 15.45 -11.19
C ALA A 62 5.97 15.34 -12.51
N SER A 63 6.09 14.22 -13.22
CA SER A 63 5.45 14.03 -14.53
C SER A 63 4.02 13.46 -14.46
N ASN A 64 3.59 12.89 -13.32
CA ASN A 64 2.35 12.10 -13.26
C ASN A 64 1.31 12.58 -12.21
N ASN A 65 1.61 13.63 -11.43
CA ASN A 65 0.71 14.22 -10.44
C ASN A 65 -0.16 13.21 -9.67
N PHE A 66 0.49 12.23 -9.04
CA PHE A 66 -0.19 11.18 -8.30
C PHE A 66 -0.94 11.77 -7.10
N VAL A 67 -2.15 11.28 -6.83
CA VAL A 67 -2.91 11.63 -5.61
C VAL A 67 -2.18 11.13 -4.38
N PHE A 68 -1.72 9.87 -4.43
CA PHE A 68 -0.93 9.27 -3.37
C PHE A 68 0.19 8.41 -3.95
N ILE A 69 1.26 8.28 -3.17
CA ILE A 69 2.43 7.46 -3.45
C ILE A 69 2.69 6.58 -2.23
N ILE A 70 2.82 5.27 -2.43
CA ILE A 70 3.15 4.30 -1.38
C ILE A 70 4.48 3.64 -1.72
N LEU A 71 5.44 3.75 -0.83
CA LEU A 71 6.77 3.17 -0.98
C LEU A 71 7.04 2.22 0.17
N THR A 72 7.52 1.02 -0.15
CA THR A 72 8.01 0.03 0.82
C THR A 72 9.49 -0.21 0.62
N GLU A 73 10.17 -0.74 1.65
CA GLU A 73 11.62 -0.88 1.65
C GLU A 73 12.34 0.45 1.32
N THR A 74 11.91 1.54 1.96
CA THR A 74 12.49 2.88 1.76
C THR A 74 13.94 2.93 2.25
N TRP A 75 14.27 2.16 3.28
CA TRP A 75 15.57 2.14 3.98
C TRP A 75 15.98 3.54 4.47
N LEU A 76 14.99 4.36 4.78
CA LEU A 76 15.23 5.63 5.44
C LEU A 76 15.39 5.42 6.95
N ASN A 77 15.90 6.44 7.61
CA ASN A 77 16.04 6.50 9.06
C ASN A 77 15.70 7.92 9.55
N PRO A 78 15.56 8.12 10.88
CA PRO A 78 15.21 9.41 11.44
C PRO A 78 16.21 10.55 11.15
N ASP A 79 17.44 10.23 10.74
CA ASP A 79 18.46 11.22 10.41
C ASP A 79 18.27 11.84 9.01
N ILE A 80 17.39 11.27 8.18
CA ILE A 80 17.04 11.79 6.86
C ILE A 80 15.76 12.61 6.98
N TYR A 81 15.85 13.91 6.73
CA TYR A 81 14.71 14.81 6.79
C TYR A 81 13.83 14.68 5.55
N ASP A 82 12.51 14.80 5.75
CA ASP A 82 11.52 14.66 4.68
C ASP A 82 11.76 15.60 3.47
N PRO A 83 12.19 16.88 3.64
CA PRO A 83 12.54 17.75 2.51
C PRO A 83 13.69 17.22 1.63
N GLU A 84 14.59 16.38 2.14
CA GLU A 84 15.66 15.79 1.33
C GLU A 84 15.12 14.84 0.25
N LEU A 85 13.94 14.27 0.49
CA LEU A 85 13.30 13.32 -0.40
C LEU A 85 12.71 13.99 -1.65
N GLY A 86 12.51 15.31 -1.62
CA GLY A 86 12.02 16.15 -2.72
C GLY A 86 10.66 15.74 -3.27
N PHE A 87 9.71 15.50 -2.36
CA PHE A 87 8.29 15.43 -2.69
C PHE A 87 7.61 16.77 -2.42
N ASP A 88 8.03 17.82 -3.13
CA ASP A 88 7.71 19.21 -2.78
C ASP A 88 6.21 19.54 -2.76
N ASN A 89 5.39 18.81 -3.52
CA ASN A 89 3.93 18.96 -3.56
C ASN A 89 3.17 17.91 -2.74
N TYR A 90 3.85 17.22 -1.83
CA TYR A 90 3.26 16.14 -1.04
C TYR A 90 3.51 16.30 0.46
N ILE A 91 2.52 15.89 1.23
CA ILE A 91 2.65 15.67 2.66
C ILE A 91 3.16 14.24 2.85
N ILE A 92 4.31 14.11 3.52
CA ILE A 92 4.99 12.82 3.75
C ILE A 92 4.60 12.25 5.10
N TYR A 93 4.23 10.98 5.12
CA TYR A 93 4.02 10.18 6.31
C TYR A 93 4.90 8.93 6.24
N ARG A 94 5.61 8.62 7.32
CA ARG A 94 6.55 7.50 7.36
C ARG A 94 6.43 6.63 8.60
N CYS A 95 6.78 5.36 8.41
CA CYS A 95 7.05 4.39 9.45
C CYS A 95 8.41 3.80 9.14
N ASP A 96 9.47 4.37 9.72
CA ASP A 96 10.81 3.84 9.59
C ASP A 96 10.97 2.60 10.46
N ARG A 97 11.83 1.69 9.99
CA ARG A 97 12.20 0.52 10.77
C ARG A 97 12.82 0.92 12.10
N ASN A 98 12.41 0.24 13.16
CA ASN A 98 12.99 0.36 14.49
C ASN A 98 13.01 -0.99 15.22
N ASN A 99 13.54 -1.01 16.44
CA ASN A 99 13.74 -2.23 17.22
C ASN A 99 12.42 -2.94 17.61
N LEU A 100 11.28 -2.25 17.57
CA LEU A 100 9.97 -2.86 17.80
C LEU A 100 9.44 -3.58 16.57
N THR A 101 9.81 -3.13 15.36
CA THR A 101 9.29 -3.67 14.10
C THR A 101 10.16 -4.78 13.52
N SER A 102 11.46 -4.81 13.82
CA SER A 102 12.37 -5.84 13.30
C SER A 102 13.64 -5.97 14.14
N SER A 103 14.21 -7.18 14.17
CA SER A 103 15.57 -7.43 14.68
C SER A 103 16.67 -7.13 13.66
N CYS A 104 16.30 -6.89 12.39
CA CYS A 104 17.25 -6.54 11.33
C CYS A 104 17.58 -5.04 11.39
N SER A 105 18.86 -4.68 11.40
CA SER A 105 19.28 -3.27 11.41
C SER A 105 19.22 -2.58 10.03
N ARG A 106 19.07 -3.34 8.95
CA ARG A 106 19.05 -2.83 7.57
C ARG A 106 17.77 -3.21 6.86
N GLY A 107 17.20 -2.26 6.13
CA GLY A 107 16.08 -2.48 5.22
C GLY A 107 14.76 -1.93 5.76
N GLY A 108 13.66 -2.34 5.13
CA GLY A 108 12.31 -1.98 5.58
C GLY A 108 11.96 -0.51 5.40
N GLY A 109 10.98 -0.07 6.18
CA GLY A 109 10.39 1.25 6.15
C GLY A 109 9.24 1.33 5.14
N VAL A 110 8.23 2.12 5.51
CA VAL A 110 7.09 2.47 4.67
C VAL A 110 6.96 3.98 4.63
N LEU A 111 6.66 4.53 3.46
CA LEU A 111 6.36 5.93 3.25
C LEU A 111 5.07 6.05 2.43
N ILE A 112 4.15 6.88 2.90
CA ILE A 112 2.97 7.32 2.15
C ILE A 112 3.09 8.82 1.95
N ALA A 113 2.99 9.28 0.70
CA ALA A 113 2.95 10.70 0.38
C ALA A 113 1.59 11.02 -0.26
N ILE A 114 0.90 12.04 0.24
CA ILE A 114 -0.39 12.52 -0.30
C ILE A 114 -0.19 13.89 -0.94
N HIS A 115 -0.70 14.10 -2.14
CA HIS A 115 -0.59 15.40 -2.81
C HIS A 115 -1.29 16.49 -1.99
N ILE A 116 -0.69 17.68 -1.92
CA ILE A 116 -1.11 18.77 -1.00
C ILE A 116 -2.53 19.28 -1.27
N ASP A 117 -3.04 19.09 -2.49
CA ASP A 117 -4.41 19.43 -2.87
C ASP A 117 -5.47 18.57 -2.15
N PHE A 118 -5.06 17.45 -1.53
CA PHE A 118 -5.94 16.55 -0.80
C PHE A 118 -5.62 16.64 0.70
N PRO A 119 -6.50 17.27 1.51
CA PRO A 119 -6.38 17.25 2.96
C PRO A 119 -6.24 15.82 3.46
N SER A 120 -5.22 15.57 4.27
CA SER A 120 -4.89 14.24 4.76
C SER A 120 -4.44 14.25 6.20
N GLU A 121 -4.66 13.13 6.89
CA GLU A 121 -4.25 12.94 8.27
C GLU A 121 -3.80 11.50 8.53
N ARG A 122 -2.78 11.34 9.39
CA ARG A 122 -2.35 10.03 9.85
C ARG A 122 -3.34 9.47 10.86
N ILE A 123 -3.88 8.30 10.59
CA ILE A 123 -4.74 7.60 11.55
C ILE A 123 -3.84 6.96 12.62
N PRO A 124 -4.06 7.27 13.92
CA PRO A 124 -3.32 6.63 15.00
C PRO A 124 -3.74 5.16 15.13
N ILE A 125 -2.75 4.28 15.28
CA ILE A 125 -2.95 2.84 15.44
C ILE A 125 -2.15 2.35 16.65
N SER A 126 -2.70 1.38 17.38
CA SER A 126 -2.09 0.84 18.61
C SER A 126 -0.92 -0.11 18.32
N CYS A 127 -0.90 -0.72 17.13
CA CYS A 127 0.12 -1.69 16.73
C CYS A 127 1.37 -0.99 16.20
N ASN A 128 2.46 -1.02 16.99
CA ASN A 128 3.74 -0.36 16.66
C ASN A 128 4.88 -1.35 16.33
N ASN A 129 4.60 -2.66 16.32
CA ASN A 129 5.56 -3.71 16.03
C ASN A 129 5.54 -4.18 14.56
N ILE A 130 4.90 -3.39 13.69
CA ILE A 130 4.75 -3.66 12.25
C ILE A 130 5.13 -2.38 11.50
N GLU A 131 5.81 -2.53 10.37
CA GLU A 131 6.12 -1.42 9.47
C GLU A 131 4.87 -1.10 8.63
N HIS A 132 3.94 -0.38 9.23
CA HIS A 132 2.68 0.03 8.59
C HIS A 132 2.22 1.43 9.00
N LEU A 133 1.42 2.05 8.15
CA LEU A 133 0.68 3.27 8.47
C LEU A 133 -0.54 3.40 7.58
N PHE A 134 -1.52 4.17 8.06
CA PHE A 134 -2.79 4.43 7.38
C PHE A 134 -3.07 5.92 7.40
N ILE A 135 -3.42 6.48 6.24
CA ILE A 135 -3.69 7.90 6.04
C ILE A 135 -5.11 8.05 5.55
N SER A 136 -5.90 8.88 6.25
CA SER A 136 -7.19 9.34 5.74
C SER A 136 -6.97 10.53 4.81
N PHE A 137 -7.75 10.60 3.73
CA PHE A 137 -7.83 11.77 2.86
C PHE A 137 -9.20 11.84 2.20
N SER A 138 -9.51 12.93 1.51
CA SER A 138 -10.81 13.09 0.83
C SER A 138 -10.68 13.69 -0.55
N ILE A 139 -11.55 13.25 -1.45
CA ILE A 139 -11.69 13.78 -2.82
C ILE A 139 -13.17 14.01 -3.05
N ASN A 140 -13.57 15.23 -3.44
CA ASN A 140 -14.95 15.54 -3.82
C ASN A 140 -16.02 15.02 -2.83
N ASN A 141 -15.76 15.15 -1.52
CA ASN A 141 -16.59 14.66 -0.40
C ASN A 141 -16.63 13.14 -0.18
N GLU A 142 -15.86 12.37 -0.94
CA GLU A 142 -15.65 10.95 -0.67
C GLU A 142 -14.41 10.77 0.21
N SER A 143 -14.54 9.92 1.23
CA SER A 143 -13.45 9.61 2.16
C SER A 143 -12.66 8.39 1.68
N PHE A 144 -11.35 8.44 1.83
CA PHE A 144 -10.44 7.36 1.47
C PHE A 144 -9.50 7.08 2.62
N ILE A 145 -9.14 5.80 2.78
CA ILE A 145 -8.07 5.36 3.66
C ILE A 145 -7.05 4.62 2.81
N VAL A 146 -5.84 5.17 2.76
CA VAL A 146 -4.70 4.52 2.12
C VAL A 146 -3.78 3.93 3.17
N GLY A 147 -3.51 2.63 3.05
CA GLY A 147 -2.65 1.86 3.93
C GLY A 147 -1.42 1.35 3.20
N GLY A 148 -0.27 1.46 3.87
CA GLY A 148 1.02 0.96 3.41
C GLY A 148 1.57 -0.02 4.43
N VAL A 149 2.03 -1.19 4.00
CA VAL A 149 2.64 -2.18 4.89
C VAL A 149 3.86 -2.87 4.29
N TYR A 150 4.84 -3.17 5.12
CA TYR A 150 5.94 -4.05 4.79
C TYR A 150 6.13 -5.11 5.88
N PHE A 151 6.12 -6.37 5.47
CA PHE A 151 6.51 -7.50 6.32
C PHE A 151 7.88 -8.00 5.88
N PRO A 152 8.89 -8.05 6.77
CA PRO A 152 10.12 -8.78 6.49
C PRO A 152 9.85 -10.26 6.11
N PRO A 153 10.69 -10.89 5.28
CA PRO A 153 10.63 -12.33 5.08
C PRO A 153 10.68 -13.07 6.42
N SER A 154 9.90 -14.14 6.54
CA SER A 154 9.81 -14.94 7.78
C SER A 154 9.31 -14.17 9.00
N SER A 155 8.51 -13.12 8.81
CA SER A 155 7.76 -12.47 9.91
C SER A 155 6.88 -13.49 10.63
N PRO A 156 6.68 -13.36 11.95
CA PRO A 156 5.88 -14.31 12.73
C PRO A 156 4.38 -14.13 12.43
N ASP A 157 3.63 -15.23 12.50
CA ASP A 157 2.18 -15.27 12.22
C ASP A 157 1.38 -14.23 13.04
N ILE A 158 1.79 -14.00 14.29
CA ILE A 158 1.16 -13.01 15.18
C ILE A 158 1.22 -11.57 14.62
N SER A 159 2.28 -11.22 13.88
CA SER A 159 2.37 -9.90 13.25
C SER A 159 1.31 -9.75 12.16
N TYR A 160 1.06 -10.80 11.38
CA TYR A 160 0.00 -10.76 10.37
C TYR A 160 -1.39 -10.68 11.01
N ALA A 161 -1.63 -11.43 12.10
CA ALA A 161 -2.89 -11.37 12.84
C ALA A 161 -3.15 -9.98 13.44
N ASN A 162 -2.11 -9.34 14.01
CA ASN A 162 -2.22 -7.98 14.54
C ASN A 162 -2.52 -6.95 13.44
N TYR A 163 -1.90 -7.11 12.26
CA TYR A 163 -2.19 -6.27 11.10
C TYR A 163 -3.63 -6.44 10.61
N THR A 164 -4.10 -7.67 10.45
CA THR A 164 -5.48 -7.92 9.99
C THR A 164 -6.51 -7.42 11.00
N SER A 165 -6.28 -7.60 12.30
CA SER A 165 -7.12 -6.99 13.35
C SER A 165 -7.13 -5.46 13.25
N THR A 166 -5.99 -4.83 12.99
CA THR A 166 -5.93 -3.37 12.79
C THR A 166 -6.75 -2.95 11.57
N VAL A 167 -6.67 -3.69 10.46
CA VAL A 167 -7.46 -3.41 9.25
C VAL A 167 -8.96 -3.57 9.51
N GLU A 168 -9.38 -4.64 10.20
CA GLU A 168 -10.77 -4.87 10.58
C GLU A 168 -11.30 -3.72 11.45
N ASP A 169 -10.56 -3.30 12.46
CA ASP A 169 -10.92 -2.18 13.33
C ASP A 169 -11.09 -0.87 12.54
N LEU A 170 -10.21 -0.62 11.57
CA LEU A 170 -10.30 0.56 10.70
C LEU A 170 -11.52 0.50 9.78
N VAL A 171 -11.79 -0.64 9.12
CA VAL A 171 -12.97 -0.80 8.26
C VAL A 171 -14.26 -0.59 9.06
N ASN A 172 -14.31 -1.12 10.29
CA ASN A 172 -15.45 -0.91 11.19
C ASN A 172 -15.58 0.53 11.70
N SER A 173 -14.46 1.24 11.88
CA SER A 173 -14.46 2.63 12.36
C SER A 173 -14.77 3.64 11.26
N PHE A 174 -14.44 3.32 10.02
CA PHE A 174 -14.56 4.20 8.85
C PHE A 174 -15.44 3.57 7.77
N VAL A 175 -16.67 3.19 8.15
CA VAL A 175 -17.62 2.43 7.31
C VAL A 175 -17.95 3.05 5.95
N ASN A 176 -17.81 4.38 5.81
CA ASN A 176 -18.09 5.11 4.57
C ASN A 176 -16.82 5.44 3.78
N ALA A 177 -15.65 5.02 4.24
CA ALA A 177 -14.39 5.27 3.57
C ALA A 177 -14.07 4.15 2.56
N ASN A 178 -13.48 4.56 1.45
CA ASN A 178 -12.92 3.69 0.45
C ASN A 178 -11.50 3.27 0.85
N PHE A 179 -11.23 1.97 0.98
CA PHE A 179 -9.93 1.47 1.42
C PHE A 179 -9.03 1.10 0.24
N ILE A 180 -7.77 1.52 0.30
CA ILE A 180 -6.70 1.18 -0.63
C ILE A 180 -5.51 0.69 0.19
N LEU A 181 -5.22 -0.61 0.17
CA LEU A 181 -4.16 -1.21 0.97
C LEU A 181 -3.08 -1.79 0.04
N CYS A 182 -1.83 -1.37 0.25
CA CYS A 182 -0.71 -1.81 -0.58
C CYS A 182 0.47 -2.20 0.28
N GLY A 183 1.18 -3.24 -0.10
CA GLY A 183 2.37 -3.62 0.64
C GLY A 183 3.11 -4.83 0.09
N ASP A 184 4.27 -5.10 0.69
CA ASP A 184 4.98 -6.37 0.48
C ASP A 184 4.79 -7.24 1.70
N PHE A 185 3.91 -8.23 1.58
CA PHE A 185 3.61 -9.17 2.65
C PHE A 185 4.66 -10.29 2.73
N ASN A 186 5.53 -10.45 1.73
CA ASN A 186 6.48 -11.56 1.68
C ASN A 186 5.83 -12.95 1.91
N LEU A 187 4.65 -13.17 1.32
CA LEU A 187 3.92 -14.44 1.33
C LEU A 187 4.07 -15.16 -0.03
N PRO A 188 5.18 -15.89 -0.29
CA PRO A 188 5.48 -16.46 -1.61
C PRO A 188 4.63 -17.67 -1.99
N ASN A 189 3.88 -18.24 -1.04
CA ASN A 189 3.10 -19.47 -1.22
C ASN A 189 1.60 -19.23 -1.44
N ILE A 190 1.21 -17.97 -1.70
CA ILE A 190 -0.18 -17.57 -1.95
C ILE A 190 -0.28 -17.09 -3.39
N TYR A 191 -1.23 -17.66 -4.12
CA TYR A 191 -1.72 -17.14 -5.38
C TYR A 191 -2.99 -16.33 -5.12
N TRP A 192 -3.02 -15.11 -5.63
CA TRP A 192 -4.10 -14.16 -5.45
C TRP A 192 -4.81 -13.94 -6.79
N SER A 193 -6.13 -13.89 -6.79
CA SER A 193 -6.93 -13.50 -7.95
C SER A 193 -8.27 -12.92 -7.50
N ASN A 194 -9.10 -12.46 -8.43
CA ASN A 194 -10.48 -12.07 -8.12
C ASN A 194 -11.46 -12.97 -8.85
N ASP A 195 -12.64 -13.16 -8.25
CA ASP A 195 -13.84 -13.63 -8.94
C ASP A 195 -14.91 -12.52 -8.98
N SER A 196 -16.16 -12.87 -9.29
CA SER A 196 -17.26 -11.91 -9.33
C SER A 196 -17.70 -11.40 -7.94
N GLN A 197 -17.21 -11.99 -6.85
CA GLN A 197 -17.61 -11.69 -5.48
C GLN A 197 -16.48 -11.05 -4.65
N GLY A 198 -15.21 -11.20 -5.06
CA GLY A 198 -14.11 -10.58 -4.35
C GLY A 198 -12.76 -11.19 -4.62
N LEU A 199 -11.83 -10.90 -3.72
CA LEU A 199 -10.54 -11.55 -3.62
C LEU A 199 -10.73 -13.05 -3.33
N VAL A 200 -10.14 -13.87 -4.19
CA VAL A 200 -9.97 -15.31 -3.97
C VAL A 200 -8.48 -15.64 -3.92
N TYR A 201 -8.15 -16.70 -3.21
CA TYR A 201 -6.77 -17.10 -3.03
C TYR A 201 -6.62 -18.62 -3.04
N SER A 202 -5.45 -19.08 -3.45
CA SER A 202 -5.11 -20.50 -3.40
C SER A 202 -3.66 -20.70 -2.97
N LYS A 203 -3.40 -21.86 -2.36
CA LYS A 203 -2.06 -22.25 -1.96
C LYS A 203 -1.28 -22.72 -3.17
N ILE A 204 -0.06 -22.20 -3.33
CA ILE A 204 0.91 -22.79 -4.25
C ILE A 204 1.52 -24.01 -3.56
N SER A 205 1.54 -25.16 -4.23
CA SER A 205 2.06 -26.45 -3.72
C SER A 205 3.58 -26.42 -3.46
N ARG A 206 4.00 -25.62 -2.49
CA ARG A 206 5.37 -25.50 -2.01
C ARG A 206 5.40 -25.75 -0.49
N PRO A 207 6.42 -26.48 0.00
CA PRO A 207 6.61 -26.64 1.43
C PRO A 207 6.98 -25.29 2.07
N GLY A 208 6.39 -25.00 3.24
CA GLY A 208 6.66 -23.77 4.00
C GLY A 208 5.47 -23.33 4.86
N PRO A 209 5.70 -22.41 5.81
CA PRO A 209 4.65 -21.82 6.63
C PRO A 209 3.61 -21.10 5.75
N TYR A 210 2.36 -21.11 6.23
CA TYR A 210 1.20 -20.60 5.50
C TYR A 210 0.41 -19.67 6.42
N VAL A 211 0.38 -18.39 6.07
CA VAL A 211 -0.34 -17.36 6.82
C VAL A 211 -1.71 -17.16 6.17
N GLN A 212 -2.75 -17.72 6.79
CA GLN A 212 -4.14 -17.67 6.29
C GLN A 212 -4.86 -16.37 6.60
N CYS A 213 -4.53 -15.71 7.71
CA CYS A 213 -5.32 -14.59 8.19
C CYS A 213 -5.39 -13.41 7.20
N VAL A 214 -4.29 -13.10 6.49
CA VAL A 214 -4.28 -11.99 5.52
C VAL A 214 -5.29 -12.22 4.38
N PRO A 215 -5.20 -13.30 3.58
CA PRO A 215 -6.17 -13.52 2.53
C PRO A 215 -7.60 -13.72 3.04
N GLU A 216 -7.79 -14.38 4.19
CA GLU A 216 -9.12 -14.61 4.77
C GLU A 216 -9.79 -13.30 5.18
N THR A 217 -9.10 -12.46 5.97
CA THR A 217 -9.63 -11.15 6.39
C THR A 217 -9.91 -10.28 5.18
N PHE A 218 -9.02 -10.23 4.20
CA PHE A 218 -9.22 -9.37 3.02
C PHE A 218 -10.40 -9.84 2.15
N ALA A 219 -10.57 -11.14 1.95
CA ALA A 219 -11.74 -11.68 1.27
C ALA A 219 -13.03 -11.38 2.07
N PHE A 220 -13.01 -11.58 3.38
CA PHE A 220 -14.14 -11.30 4.27
C PHE A 220 -14.56 -9.81 4.26
N LEU A 221 -13.59 -8.90 4.21
CA LEU A 221 -13.80 -7.45 4.16
C LEU A 221 -14.12 -6.94 2.73
N ASN A 222 -14.41 -7.83 1.77
CA ASN A 222 -14.75 -7.51 0.38
C ASN A 222 -13.66 -6.70 -0.33
N PHE A 223 -12.38 -7.01 -0.08
CA PHE A 223 -11.30 -6.48 -0.90
C PHE A 223 -11.21 -7.20 -2.24
N PHE A 224 -10.65 -6.50 -3.22
CA PHE A 224 -10.31 -6.96 -4.56
C PHE A 224 -8.83 -6.66 -4.79
N GLN A 225 -8.12 -7.60 -5.40
CA GLN A 225 -6.75 -7.37 -5.84
C GLN A 225 -6.74 -6.49 -7.09
N VAL A 226 -5.88 -5.48 -7.13
CA VAL A 226 -5.83 -4.51 -8.25
C VAL A 226 -4.60 -4.73 -9.15
N ASN A 227 -3.52 -5.30 -8.60
CA ASN A 227 -2.30 -5.54 -9.36
C ASN A 227 -2.20 -6.98 -9.85
N ASN A 228 -1.57 -7.17 -11.01
CA ASN A 228 -1.13 -8.50 -11.44
C ASN A 228 0.13 -8.86 -10.63
N VAL A 229 0.04 -9.90 -9.78
CA VAL A 229 1.13 -10.37 -8.89
C VAL A 229 1.81 -11.61 -9.46
#